data_AF-A0A536EUB1-F1
#
_entry.id   AF-A0A536EUB1-F1
#
_cell.length_a   1.000
_cell.length_b   1.000
_cell.length_c   1.000
_cell.angle_alpha   90.00
_cell.angle_beta   90.00
_cell.angle_gamma   90.00
#
_symmetry.space_group_name_H-M   'P 1'
#
loop_
_entity.id
_entity.type
_entity.pdbx_description
1 polymer ?
#
loop_
_entity_poly.entity_id
_entity_poly.type
_entity_poly.pdbx_seq_one_letter_code
_entity_poly.pdbx_strand_id
1 'polypeptide(L)'
;MIATAGLDRLGRGARIDQRIDPKVVTPAPAQGALAIQARRTDGALLEALEKLDEQDVRLAVEAERSVLSATGGTCRAPVGALASIEGERFTMIVGGVNSDGSDLRVEVIEGERSDAIALAGAAGRRLAGAVLLR
;
A
#
# COMPACT_ATOMS: atom_id res chain seq x y z
N MET A 1 15.94 8.16 2.14
CA MET A 1 14.57 8.48 2.61
C MET A 1 14.20 7.49 3.70
N ILE A 2 13.41 7.91 4.70
CA ILE A 2 12.89 7.03 5.78
C ILE A 2 11.38 7.23 5.87
N ALA A 3 10.63 6.17 6.15
CA ALA A 3 9.19 6.27 6.36
C ALA A 3 8.87 7.13 7.60
N THR A 4 8.04 8.16 7.41
CA THR A 4 7.57 9.07 8.47
C THR A 4 6.99 8.33 9.67
N ALA A 5 6.19 7.27 9.42
CA ALA A 5 5.57 6.48 10.48
C ALA A 5 6.59 5.84 11.44
N GLY A 6 7.80 5.50 10.96
CA GLY A 6 8.86 4.98 11.82
C GLY A 6 9.46 6.05 12.73
N LEU A 7 9.69 7.26 12.19
CA LEU A 7 10.19 8.39 12.96
C LEU A 7 9.18 8.84 14.01
N ASP A 8 7.90 8.91 13.65
CA ASP A 8 6.83 9.31 14.57
C ASP A 8 6.68 8.32 15.73
N ARG A 9 6.66 7.01 15.45
CA ARG A 9 6.62 5.95 16.49
C ARG A 9 7.80 5.98 17.45
N LEU A 10 8.97 6.39 16.97
CA LEU A 10 10.19 6.50 17.78
C LEU A 10 10.30 7.84 18.52
N GLY A 11 9.30 8.74 18.41
CA GLY A 11 9.36 10.08 18.98
C GLY A 11 10.43 10.96 18.34
N ARG A 12 10.79 10.68 17.07
CA ARG A 12 11.82 11.39 16.29
C ARG A 12 11.23 12.25 15.18
N GLY A 13 9.96 12.64 15.27
CA GLY A 13 9.28 13.49 14.27
C GLY A 13 9.99 14.83 14.00
N ALA A 14 10.72 15.38 14.96
CA ALA A 14 11.54 16.58 14.78
C ALA A 14 12.71 16.41 13.78
N ARG A 15 13.03 15.17 13.36
CA ARG A 15 14.04 14.88 12.32
C ARG A 15 13.44 14.80 10.91
N ILE A 16 12.15 15.08 10.75
CA ILE A 16 11.50 15.09 9.43
C ILE A 16 11.76 16.47 8.80
N ASP A 17 12.76 16.55 7.93
CA ASP A 17 13.04 17.78 7.18
C ASP A 17 11.91 18.10 6.20
N GLN A 18 11.40 17.07 5.51
CA GLN A 18 10.32 17.21 4.53
C GLN A 18 9.48 15.92 4.45
N ARG A 19 8.16 16.09 4.39
CA ARG A 19 7.23 15.02 3.95
C ARG A 19 7.09 15.09 2.43
N ILE A 20 7.32 13.96 1.77
CA ILE A 20 7.33 13.86 0.31
C ILE A 20 5.91 13.53 -0.17
N ASP A 21 5.45 14.22 -1.22
CA ASP A 21 4.17 13.95 -1.86
C ASP A 21 4.17 12.50 -2.43
N PRO A 22 3.14 11.67 -2.11
CA PRO A 22 3.02 10.32 -2.66
C PRO A 22 2.98 10.22 -4.20
N LYS A 23 2.68 11.30 -4.91
CA LYS A 23 2.78 11.36 -6.38
C LYS A 23 4.22 11.51 -6.87
N VAL A 24 5.12 12.00 -6.03
CA VAL A 24 6.56 12.13 -6.31
C VAL A 24 7.29 10.84 -5.93
N VAL A 25 6.99 10.30 -4.74
CA VAL A 25 7.51 9.00 -4.29
C VAL A 25 6.35 8.17 -3.76
N THR A 26 5.82 7.29 -4.59
CA THR A 26 4.74 6.39 -4.19
C THR A 26 5.25 5.44 -3.08
N PRO A 27 4.59 5.39 -1.91
CA PRO A 27 5.01 4.53 -0.81
C PRO A 27 5.05 3.05 -1.16
N ALA A 28 5.88 2.29 -0.45
CA ALA A 28 5.81 0.84 -0.52
C ALA A 28 4.41 0.36 -0.08
N PRO A 29 3.86 -0.70 -0.69
CA PRO A 29 2.59 -1.28 -0.26
C PRO A 29 2.58 -1.57 1.24
N ALA A 30 1.50 -1.19 1.93
CA ALA A 30 1.29 -1.26 3.37
C ALA A 30 2.24 -0.42 4.24
N GLN A 31 2.96 0.57 3.66
CA GLN A 31 3.88 1.39 4.43
C GLN A 31 3.15 2.16 5.53
N GLY A 32 3.55 1.91 6.78
CA GLY A 32 2.99 2.58 7.94
C GLY A 32 1.86 1.80 8.61
N ALA A 33 1.30 0.77 7.99
CA ALA A 33 0.37 -0.14 8.66
C ALA A 33 1.10 -1.12 9.60
N LEU A 34 0.38 -1.62 10.62
CA LEU A 34 0.83 -2.73 11.46
C LEU A 34 -0.07 -3.93 11.20
N ALA A 35 0.54 -5.11 11.02
CA ALA A 35 -0.18 -6.37 10.88
C ALA A 35 0.10 -7.25 12.10
N ILE A 36 -0.97 -7.80 12.68
CA ILE A 36 -0.88 -8.79 13.74
C ILE A 36 -1.26 -10.15 13.16
N GLN A 37 -0.41 -11.15 13.35
CA GLN A 37 -0.65 -12.51 12.89
C GLN A 37 -1.00 -13.41 14.07
N ALA A 38 -2.10 -14.15 13.94
CA ALA A 38 -2.56 -15.13 14.91
C ALA A 38 -2.89 -16.45 14.22
N ARG A 39 -2.90 -17.55 14.98
CA ARG A 39 -3.39 -18.83 14.48
C ARG A 39 -4.90 -18.76 14.29
N ARG A 40 -5.41 -19.31 13.19
CA ARG A 40 -6.86 -19.37 12.90
C ARG A 40 -7.67 -20.14 13.94
N THR A 41 -7.04 -21.04 14.69
CA THR A 41 -7.68 -21.87 15.73
C THR A 41 -7.76 -21.19 17.09
N ASP A 42 -7.19 -20.00 17.26
CA ASP A 42 -7.13 -19.28 18.54
C ASP A 42 -8.27 -18.26 18.64
N GLY A 43 -9.50 -18.77 18.83
CA GLY A 43 -10.72 -17.95 18.77
C GLY A 43 -10.74 -16.80 19.78
N ALA A 44 -10.26 -17.03 21.00
CA ALA A 44 -10.20 -16.00 22.04
C ALA A 44 -9.24 -14.86 21.66
N LEU A 45 -8.10 -15.17 21.04
CA LEU A 45 -7.19 -14.15 20.54
C LEU A 45 -7.79 -13.38 19.35
N LEU A 46 -8.45 -14.07 18.42
CA LEU A 46 -9.08 -13.42 17.26
C LEU A 46 -10.15 -12.41 17.70
N GLU A 47 -11.02 -12.77 18.64
CA GLU A 47 -12.05 -11.88 19.19
C GLU A 47 -11.45 -10.64 19.88
N ALA A 48 -10.30 -10.79 20.54
CA ALA A 48 -9.58 -9.65 21.11
C ALA A 48 -8.98 -8.73 20.04
N LEU A 49 -8.43 -9.31 18.97
CA LEU A 49 -7.80 -8.56 17.88
C LEU A 49 -8.80 -7.82 17.00
N GLU A 50 -10.04 -8.32 16.86
CA GLU A 50 -11.11 -7.61 16.12
C GLU A 50 -11.36 -6.20 16.64
N LYS A 51 -11.15 -5.97 17.95
CA LYS A 51 -11.33 -4.65 18.59
C LYS A 51 -10.23 -3.64 18.20
N LEU A 52 -9.10 -4.11 17.67
CA LEU A 52 -7.98 -3.28 17.23
C LEU A 52 -8.01 -3.04 15.71
N ASP A 53 -8.90 -3.73 14.99
CA ASP A 53 -8.93 -3.66 13.55
C ASP A 53 -9.71 -2.44 13.05
N GLU A 54 -9.08 -1.68 12.16
CA GLU A 54 -9.73 -0.64 11.38
C GLU A 54 -10.01 -1.18 9.97
N GLN A 55 -11.29 -1.40 9.66
CA GLN A 55 -11.71 -2.02 8.40
C GLN A 55 -11.27 -1.22 7.17
N ASP A 56 -11.28 0.11 7.25
CA ASP A 56 -10.88 1.01 6.16
C ASP A 56 -9.38 0.88 5.87
N VAL A 57 -8.55 0.83 6.92
CA VAL A 57 -7.11 0.60 6.82
C VAL A 57 -6.84 -0.80 6.28
N ARG A 58 -7.57 -1.82 6.75
CA ARG A 58 -7.44 -3.20 6.24
C ARG A 58 -7.73 -3.26 4.75
N LEU A 59 -8.84 -2.68 4.29
CA LEU A 59 -9.22 -2.68 2.88
C LEU A 59 -8.19 -1.94 2.01
N ALA A 60 -7.70 -0.78 2.47
CA ALA A 60 -6.63 -0.05 1.78
C ALA A 60 -5.35 -0.90 1.66
N VAL A 61 -4.90 -1.53 2.76
CA VAL A 61 -3.73 -2.40 2.77
C VAL A 61 -3.92 -3.62 1.87
N GLU A 62 -5.09 -4.24 1.85
CA GLU A 62 -5.41 -5.36 0.98
C GLU A 62 -5.38 -4.95 -0.51
N ALA A 63 -5.92 -3.78 -0.84
CA ALA A 63 -5.85 -3.21 -2.17
C ALA A 63 -4.39 -2.97 -2.60
N GLU A 64 -3.57 -2.34 -1.76
CA GLU A 64 -2.14 -2.13 -2.02
C GLU A 64 -1.38 -3.44 -2.22
N ARG A 65 -1.64 -4.46 -1.39
CA ARG A 65 -1.02 -5.79 -1.53
C ARG A 65 -1.49 -6.52 -2.78
N SER A 66 -2.71 -6.27 -3.25
CA SER A 66 -3.21 -6.83 -4.50
C SER A 66 -2.43 -6.33 -5.72
N VAL A 67 -1.97 -5.06 -5.70
CA VAL A 67 -1.08 -4.52 -6.74
C VAL A 67 0.23 -5.29 -6.77
N LEU A 68 0.90 -5.41 -5.62
CA LEU A 68 2.18 -6.12 -5.51
C LEU A 68 2.06 -7.60 -5.94
N SER A 69 0.96 -8.25 -5.56
CA SER A 69 0.68 -9.63 -5.93
C SER A 69 0.45 -9.76 -7.43
N ALA A 70 -0.30 -8.84 -8.03
CA ALA A 70 -0.61 -8.83 -9.46
C ALA A 70 0.63 -8.56 -10.33
N THR A 71 1.62 -7.84 -9.81
CA THR A 71 2.90 -7.62 -10.52
C THR A 71 3.88 -8.80 -10.38
N GLY A 72 3.57 -9.81 -9.55
CA GLY A 72 4.51 -10.86 -9.17
C GLY A 72 5.72 -10.31 -8.40
N GLY A 73 5.57 -9.13 -7.81
CA GLY A 73 6.64 -8.43 -7.12
C GLY A 73 6.92 -9.00 -5.74
N THR A 74 8.14 -8.78 -5.25
CA THR A 74 8.50 -8.98 -3.85
C THR A 74 8.80 -7.63 -3.19
N CYS A 75 9.26 -7.62 -1.94
CA CYS A 75 9.71 -6.39 -1.28
C CYS A 75 10.85 -5.65 -2.00
N ARG A 76 11.50 -6.27 -2.99
CA ARG A 76 12.56 -5.67 -3.80
C ARG A 76 12.05 -5.09 -5.12
N ALA A 77 10.78 -5.32 -5.46
CA ALA A 77 10.22 -4.79 -6.69
C ALA A 77 10.14 -3.26 -6.61
N PRO A 78 10.50 -2.53 -7.67
CA PRO A 78 10.38 -1.08 -7.74
C PRO A 78 8.91 -0.67 -7.97
N VAL A 79 8.03 -1.05 -7.04
CA VAL A 79 6.57 -0.85 -7.08
C VAL A 79 6.13 -0.13 -5.81
N GLY A 80 5.31 0.90 -5.97
CA GLY A 80 4.63 1.60 -4.90
C GLY A 80 3.11 1.52 -5.03
N ALA A 81 2.43 1.53 -3.90
CA ALA A 81 0.98 1.55 -3.81
C ALA A 81 0.55 2.27 -2.52
N LEU A 82 -0.36 3.23 -2.65
CA LEU A 82 -1.01 3.90 -1.52
C LEU A 82 -2.50 4.02 -1.80
N ALA A 83 -3.33 3.39 -0.98
CA ALA A 83 -4.79 3.45 -1.07
C ALA A 83 -5.38 4.24 0.11
N SER A 84 -6.53 4.86 -0.13
CA SER A 84 -7.35 5.50 0.90
C SER A 84 -8.81 5.12 0.70
N ILE A 85 -9.50 4.91 1.82
CA ILE A 85 -10.93 4.65 1.89
C ILE A 85 -11.57 5.75 2.73
N GLU A 86 -12.53 6.46 2.15
CA GLU A 86 -13.27 7.54 2.81
C GLU A 86 -14.77 7.34 2.56
N GLY A 87 -15.44 6.69 3.52
CA GLY A 87 -16.82 6.24 3.35
C GLY A 87 -16.93 5.24 2.21
N GLU A 88 -17.72 5.58 1.18
CA GLU A 88 -17.90 4.77 -0.04
C GLU A 88 -16.87 5.08 -1.13
N ARG A 89 -15.95 6.03 -0.92
CA ARG A 89 -14.95 6.41 -1.91
C ARG A 89 -13.65 5.64 -1.71
N PHE A 90 -13.16 5.06 -2.79
CA PHE A 90 -11.81 4.51 -2.90
C PHE A 90 -10.94 5.42 -3.76
N THR A 91 -9.72 5.68 -3.31
CA THR A 91 -8.67 6.31 -4.11
C THR A 91 -7.37 5.54 -3.96
N MET A 92 -6.56 5.51 -5.00
CA MET A 92 -5.27 4.83 -4.98
C MET A 92 -4.25 5.50 -5.88
N ILE A 93 -3.02 5.61 -5.40
CA ILE A 93 -1.85 5.95 -6.19
C ILE A 93 -1.04 4.66 -6.38
N VAL A 94 -0.77 4.32 -7.63
CA VAL A 94 0.08 3.19 -8.03
C VAL A 94 1.28 3.72 -8.78
N GLY A 95 2.46 3.21 -8.49
CA GLY A 95 3.69 3.61 -9.16
C GLY A 95 4.61 2.43 -9.44
N GLY A 96 5.37 2.51 -10.52
CA GLY A 96 6.45 1.58 -10.79
C GLY A 96 7.47 2.16 -11.76
N VAL A 97 8.69 1.65 -11.69
CA VAL A 97 9.82 2.11 -12.49
C VAL A 97 10.71 0.92 -12.82
N ASN A 98 11.41 0.93 -13.96
CA ASN A 98 12.37 -0.12 -14.27
C ASN A 98 13.50 -0.14 -13.23
N SER A 99 14.18 -1.28 -13.08
CA SER A 99 15.27 -1.44 -12.11
C SER A 99 16.44 -0.46 -12.32
N ASP A 100 16.61 0.05 -13.54
CA ASP A 100 17.60 1.07 -13.91
C ASP A 100 17.12 2.53 -13.69
N GLY A 101 15.88 2.70 -13.22
CA GLY A 101 15.24 4.00 -13.00
C GLY A 101 14.50 4.57 -14.23
N SER A 102 14.51 3.88 -15.37
CA SER A 102 13.78 4.32 -16.57
C SER A 102 12.28 4.00 -16.51
N ASP A 103 11.50 4.63 -17.38
CA ASP A 103 10.06 4.40 -17.55
C ASP A 103 9.24 4.47 -16.25
N LEU A 104 9.45 5.52 -15.45
CA LEU A 104 8.59 5.81 -14.30
C LEU A 104 7.13 5.97 -14.76
N ARG A 105 6.25 5.19 -14.15
CA ARG A 105 4.80 5.26 -14.29
C ARG A 105 4.19 5.56 -12.93
N VAL A 106 3.26 6.52 -12.91
CA VAL A 106 2.41 6.80 -11.75
C VAL A 106 0.99 6.97 -12.25
N GLU A 107 0.06 6.26 -11.64
CA GLU A 107 -1.38 6.28 -11.94
C GLU A 107 -2.16 6.63 -10.68
N VAL A 108 -3.22 7.42 -10.84
CA VAL A 108 -4.21 7.67 -9.79
C VAL A 108 -5.52 7.01 -10.22
N ILE A 109 -6.12 6.27 -9.31
CA ILE A 109 -7.34 5.49 -9.54
C ILE A 109 -8.36 5.92 -8.51
N GLU A 110 -9.60 6.09 -8.94
CA GLU A 110 -10.73 6.39 -8.08
C GLU A 110 -11.86 5.41 -8.38
N GLY A 111 -12.69 5.14 -7.39
CA GLY A 111 -13.86 4.30 -7.56
C GLY A 111 -14.67 4.15 -6.27
N GLU A 112 -15.57 3.19 -6.28
CA GLU A 112 -16.34 2.83 -5.09
C GLU A 112 -15.56 1.90 -4.18
N ARG A 113 -15.85 1.95 -2.88
CA ARG A 113 -15.30 1.06 -1.85
C ARG A 113 -15.48 -0.42 -2.22
N SER A 114 -16.64 -0.76 -2.77
CA SER A 114 -17.00 -2.10 -3.24
C SER A 114 -16.06 -2.64 -4.33
N ASP A 115 -15.48 -1.76 -5.13
CA ASP A 115 -14.63 -2.11 -6.28
C ASP A 115 -13.13 -2.04 -5.97
N ALA A 116 -12.74 -1.63 -4.75
CA ALA A 116 -11.35 -1.31 -4.39
C ALA A 116 -10.35 -2.42 -4.78
N ILE A 117 -10.64 -3.67 -4.41
CA ILE A 117 -9.76 -4.82 -4.72
C ILE A 117 -9.69 -5.09 -6.23
N ALA A 118 -10.81 -4.98 -6.93
CA ALA A 118 -10.87 -5.22 -8.37
C ALA A 118 -10.07 -4.16 -9.15
N LEU A 119 -10.25 -2.89 -8.79
CA LEU A 119 -9.54 -1.75 -9.35
C LEU A 119 -8.03 -1.84 -9.10
N ALA A 120 -7.63 -2.13 -7.86
CA ALA A 120 -6.23 -2.28 -7.48
C ALA A 120 -5.56 -3.45 -8.21
N GLY A 121 -6.22 -4.61 -8.28
CA GLY A 121 -5.70 -5.75 -9.04
C GLY A 121 -5.54 -5.44 -10.53
N ALA A 122 -6.47 -4.68 -11.12
CA ALA A 122 -6.35 -4.23 -12.51
C ALA A 122 -5.18 -3.26 -12.72
N ALA A 123 -4.96 -2.35 -11.77
CA ALA A 123 -3.81 -1.45 -11.76
C ALA A 123 -2.48 -2.21 -11.75
N GLY A 124 -2.36 -3.18 -10.84
CA GLY A 124 -1.15 -4.01 -10.75
C GLY A 124 -0.85 -4.77 -12.04
N ARG A 125 -1.88 -5.31 -12.71
CA ARG A 125 -1.72 -5.98 -14.02
C ARG A 125 -1.28 -5.00 -15.12
N ARG A 126 -1.84 -3.78 -15.16
CA ARG A 126 -1.39 -2.74 -16.11
C ARG A 126 0.07 -2.38 -15.87
N LEU A 127 0.47 -2.20 -14.62
CA LEU A 127 1.84 -1.85 -14.26
C LEU A 127 2.82 -2.98 -14.63
N ALA A 128 2.45 -4.23 -14.39
CA ALA A 128 3.26 -5.40 -14.74
C ALA A 128 3.55 -5.52 -16.24
N GLY A 129 2.60 -5.10 -17.09
CA GLY A 129 2.77 -5.06 -18.54
C GLY A 129 3.58 -3.87 -19.05
N ALA A 130 3.84 -2.86 -18.20
CA ALA A 130 4.45 -1.60 -18.59
C ALA A 130 5.88 -1.41 -18.05
N VAL A 131 6.30 -2.20 -17.05
CA VAL A 131 7.57 -2.03 -16.33
C VAL A 131 8.29 -3.37 -16.20
N LEU A 132 9.60 -3.38 -16.45
CA LEU A 132 10.46 -4.55 -16.24
C LEU A 132 10.90 -4.59 -14.77
N LEU A 133 10.14 -5.32 -13.96
CA LEU A 133 10.34 -5.42 -12.51
C LEU A 133 11.45 -6.42 -12.09
N ARG A 134 12.44 -6.66 -12.96
CA ARG A 134 13.52 -7.65 -12.76
C ARG A 134 14.90 -7.02 -12.88
#